data_AF-A0A4Q6GPS3-F1
#
_entry.id   AF-A0A4Q6GPS3-F1
#
_cell.length_a   1.000
_cell.length_b   1.000
_cell.length_c   1.000
_cell.angle_alpha   90.00
_cell.angle_beta   90.00
_cell.angle_gamma   90.00
#
_symmetry.space_group_name_H-M   'P 1'
#
loop_
_entity.id
_entity.type
_entity.pdbx_description
1 polymer ?
#
loop_
_entity_poly.entity_id
_entity_poly.type
_entity_poly.pdbx_seq_one_letter_code
_entity_poly.pdbx_strand_id
1 'polypeptide(L)'
;MQMLFRLFGPRRRKNQEDIAGRAAEVIVHVLFDVGLDRFLAGTILLDRQFRLQFYSVAPPPSPAILASIAVRDIDEACVFRTHVLAAGVDAPTLATHTRIMADGMMRALRVQSPALRALPATRLERRSALRHVLGRS
;
A
#
# COMPACT_ATOMS: atom_id res chain seq x y z
N MET A 1 23.17 -0.07 6.53
CA MET A 1 22.71 0.70 5.35
C MET A 1 21.20 0.50 5.23
N GLN A 2 20.41 1.53 5.49
CA GLN A 2 18.94 1.47 5.45
C GLN A 2 18.50 2.06 4.11
N MET A 3 18.18 1.23 3.12
CA MET A 3 17.67 1.69 1.82
C MET A 3 16.23 2.18 1.98
N LEU A 4 16.10 3.49 2.23
CA LEU A 4 14.85 4.21 2.32
C LEU A 4 14.36 4.57 0.91
N PHE A 5 13.52 3.74 0.31
CA PHE A 5 12.81 4.13 -0.91
C PHE A 5 11.67 5.09 -0.57
N ARG A 6 12.03 6.38 -0.38
CA ARG A 6 11.08 7.49 -0.25
C ARG A 6 10.54 7.84 -1.63
N LEU A 7 9.51 7.15 -2.08
CA LEU A 7 8.84 7.50 -3.33
C LEU A 7 7.95 8.74 -3.13
N PHE A 8 8.50 9.91 -3.52
CA PHE A 8 7.87 11.23 -3.47
C PHE A 8 6.63 11.32 -4.37
N GLY A 9 5.62 12.05 -3.88
CA GLY A 9 4.47 12.52 -4.64
C GLY A 9 3.81 13.72 -3.92
N PRO A 10 3.45 14.80 -4.65
CA PRO A 10 3.02 16.07 -4.07
C PRO A 10 1.61 16.01 -3.47
N ARG A 11 1.37 17.00 -2.62
CA ARG A 11 0.31 17.18 -1.61
C ARG A 11 -1.12 17.34 -2.18
N ARG A 12 -1.62 16.42 -3.01
CA ARG A 12 -3.05 16.37 -3.40
C ARG A 12 -3.82 15.47 -2.43
N ARG A 13 -4.98 15.92 -1.95
CA ARG A 13 -5.88 15.17 -1.05
C ARG A 13 -6.02 13.73 -1.55
N LYS A 14 -5.57 12.74 -0.78
CA LYS A 14 -5.46 11.33 -1.20
C LYS A 14 -6.79 10.59 -1.05
N ASN A 15 -7.01 9.59 -1.90
CA ASN A 15 -8.12 8.65 -1.79
C ASN A 15 -7.62 7.26 -1.49
N GLN A 16 -8.53 6.39 -1.04
CA GLN A 16 -8.23 4.98 -0.89
C GLN A 16 -7.80 4.33 -2.22
N GLU A 17 -8.48 4.61 -3.35
CA GLU A 17 -8.04 4.15 -4.69
C GLU A 17 -6.62 4.60 -5.06
N ASP A 18 -6.26 5.84 -4.73
CA ASP A 18 -4.95 6.43 -5.06
C ASP A 18 -3.84 5.72 -4.25
N ILE A 19 -4.14 5.40 -2.99
CA ILE A 19 -3.23 4.66 -2.10
C ILE A 19 -3.13 3.21 -2.55
N ALA A 20 -4.22 2.58 -3.00
CA ALA A 20 -4.22 1.23 -3.53
C ALA A 20 -3.39 1.11 -4.82
N GLY A 21 -3.54 2.05 -5.75
CA GLY A 21 -2.70 2.14 -6.95
C GLY A 21 -1.23 2.31 -6.58
N ARG A 22 -0.94 3.16 -5.59
CA ARG A 22 0.43 3.36 -5.11
C ARG A 22 1.00 2.12 -4.41
N ALA A 23 0.19 1.38 -3.68
CA ALA A 23 0.60 0.11 -3.08
C ALA A 23 1.04 -0.88 -4.16
N ALA A 24 0.27 -1.01 -5.24
CA ALA A 24 0.63 -1.87 -6.37
C ALA A 24 1.97 -1.45 -7.01
N GLU A 25 2.19 -0.15 -7.24
CA GLU A 25 3.47 0.35 -7.78
C GLU A 25 4.65 0.03 -6.85
N VAL A 26 4.49 0.22 -5.53
CA VAL A 26 5.53 -0.08 -4.54
C VAL A 26 5.86 -1.57 -4.54
N ILE A 27 4.84 -2.44 -4.60
CA ILE A 27 5.03 -3.90 -4.67
C ILE A 27 5.85 -4.26 -5.91
N VAL A 28 5.47 -3.77 -7.09
CA VAL A 28 6.23 -4.03 -8.33
C VAL A 28 7.68 -3.55 -8.19
N HIS A 29 7.88 -2.30 -7.76
CA HIS A 29 9.22 -1.73 -7.67
C HIS A 29 10.12 -2.48 -6.68
N VAL A 30 9.60 -2.83 -5.49
CA VAL A 30 10.36 -3.58 -4.48
C VAL A 30 10.65 -5.01 -4.94
N LEU A 31 9.73 -5.64 -5.68
CA LEU A 31 9.98 -6.96 -6.26
C LEU A 31 11.10 -6.94 -7.29
N PHE A 32 11.17 -5.91 -8.13
CA PHE A 32 12.24 -5.76 -9.12
C PHE A 32 13.59 -5.36 -8.50
N ASP A 33 13.59 -4.54 -7.45
CA ASP A 33 14.81 -4.01 -6.84
C ASP A 33 15.42 -4.94 -5.78
N VAL A 34 14.58 -5.52 -4.92
CA VAL A 34 15.01 -6.29 -3.72
C VAL A 34 14.73 -7.79 -3.85
N GLY A 35 13.75 -8.17 -4.68
CA GLY A 35 13.34 -9.56 -4.89
C GLY A 35 12.22 -10.04 -3.94
N LEU A 36 11.54 -11.11 -4.36
CA LEU A 36 10.35 -11.67 -3.70
C LEU A 36 10.58 -12.08 -2.24
N ASP A 37 11.65 -12.81 -1.96
CA ASP A 37 11.92 -13.33 -0.61
C ASP A 37 12.11 -12.20 0.41
N ARG A 38 12.89 -11.19 0.02
CA ARG A 38 13.13 -9.99 0.83
C ARG A 38 11.88 -9.14 0.98
N PHE A 39 11.05 -9.04 -0.05
CA PHE A 39 9.76 -8.37 0.03
C PHE A 39 8.83 -9.04 1.06
N LEU A 40 8.70 -10.37 1.01
CA LEU A 40 7.85 -11.13 1.94
C LEU A 40 8.36 -11.09 3.38
N ALA A 41 9.67 -11.00 3.58
CA ALA A 41 10.28 -10.81 4.90
C ALA A 41 10.16 -9.37 5.44
N GLY A 42 9.78 -8.41 4.59
CA GLY A 42 9.75 -7.00 4.94
C GLY A 42 8.47 -6.54 5.63
N THR A 43 8.42 -5.24 5.91
CA THR A 43 7.32 -4.56 6.57
C THR A 43 6.89 -3.36 5.74
N ILE A 44 5.59 -3.17 5.59
CA ILE A 44 5.01 -1.98 5.00
C ILE A 44 4.50 -1.05 6.10
N LEU A 45 4.84 0.22 5.95
CA LEU A 45 4.42 1.29 6.83
C LEU A 45 3.57 2.30 6.09
N LEU A 46 2.55 2.78 6.77
CA LEU A 46 1.78 3.93 6.38
C LEU A 46 2.10 5.08 7.34
N ASP A 47 2.66 6.16 6.80
CA ASP A 47 2.91 7.39 7.58
C ASP A 47 1.66 8.29 7.65
N ARG A 48 1.62 9.25 8.58
CA ARG A 48 0.61 10.31 8.69
C ARG A 48 0.33 11.10 7.41
N GLN A 49 1.28 11.18 6.48
CA GLN A 49 1.02 11.75 5.15
C GLN A 49 0.43 10.74 4.15
N PHE A 50 -0.08 9.60 4.62
CA PHE A 50 -0.56 8.47 3.83
C PHE A 50 0.47 8.01 2.80
N ARG A 51 1.74 7.98 3.21
CA ARG A 51 2.86 7.53 2.38
C ARG A 51 3.17 6.10 2.73
N LEU A 52 3.18 5.23 1.73
CA LEU A 52 3.59 3.84 1.86
C LEU A 52 5.11 3.77 1.78
N GLN A 53 5.71 3.06 2.73
CA GLN A 53 7.14 2.84 2.79
C GLN A 53 7.38 1.36 3.06
N PHE A 54 8.28 0.76 2.28
CA PHE A 54 8.75 -0.59 2.51
C PHE A 54 10.04 -0.55 3.32
N TYR A 55 10.16 -1.44 4.29
CA TYR A 55 11.35 -1.66 5.08
C TYR A 55 11.67 -3.15 5.12
N SER A 56 12.89 -3.53 4.73
CA SER A 56 13.34 -4.92 4.85
C SER A 56 13.46 -5.40 6.31
N VAL A 57 13.55 -4.45 7.25
CA VAL A 57 13.57 -4.71 8.70
C VAL A 57 12.62 -3.71 9.36
N ALA A 58 11.66 -4.20 10.16
CA ALA A 58 10.67 -3.35 10.82
C ALA A 58 11.36 -2.25 11.65
N PRO A 59 11.09 -0.96 11.37
CA PRO A 59 11.62 0.11 12.18
C PRO A 59 10.89 0.19 13.53
N PRO A 60 11.50 0.83 14.54
CA PRO A 60 10.87 0.98 15.84
C PRO A 60 9.53 1.74 15.73
N PRO A 61 8.57 1.44 16.62
CA PRO A 61 7.29 2.13 16.63
C PRO A 61 7.51 3.63 16.83
N SER A 62 6.90 4.43 15.97
CA SER A 62 6.99 5.89 16.01
C SER A 62 5.59 6.49 15.93
N PRO A 63 5.30 7.57 16.67
CA PRO A 63 4.01 8.24 16.56
C PRO A 63 3.71 8.74 15.14
N ALA A 64 4.72 8.93 14.29
CA ALA A 64 4.52 9.31 12.88
C ALA A 64 3.90 8.18 12.03
N ILE A 65 3.88 6.94 12.52
CA ILE A 65 3.34 5.77 11.85
C ILE A 65 1.85 5.64 12.15
N LEU A 66 1.04 5.57 11.10
CA LEU A 66 -0.41 5.31 11.19
C LEU A 66 -0.74 3.81 11.19
N ALA A 67 0.06 2.99 10.50
CA ALA A 67 -0.09 1.54 10.47
C ALA A 67 1.23 0.89 10.05
N SER A 68 1.47 -0.33 10.56
CA SER A 68 2.65 -1.15 10.28
C SER A 68 2.25 -2.60 10.13
N ILE A 69 2.54 -3.20 8.98
CA ILE A 69 2.12 -4.57 8.66
C ILE A 69 3.32 -5.31 8.08
N ALA A 70 3.67 -6.45 8.68
CA ALA A 70 4.63 -7.34 8.07
C ALA A 70 3.98 -7.98 6.83
N VAL A 71 4.71 -8.03 5.72
CA VAL A 71 4.16 -8.50 4.44
C VAL A 71 3.67 -9.95 4.57
N ARG A 72 4.39 -10.77 5.34
CA ARG A 72 4.02 -12.15 5.66
C ARG A 72 2.68 -12.32 6.40
N ASP A 73 2.21 -11.29 7.11
CA ASP A 73 0.96 -11.35 7.88
C ASP A 73 -0.27 -11.01 7.02
N ILE A 74 -0.06 -10.67 5.74
CA ILE A 74 -1.13 -10.49 4.76
C ILE A 74 -1.50 -11.87 4.23
N ASP A 75 -2.77 -12.28 4.36
CA ASP A 75 -3.27 -13.58 3.89
C ASP A 75 -2.89 -13.87 2.43
N GLU A 76 -2.96 -12.84 1.58
CA GLU A 76 -2.61 -12.93 0.16
C GLU A 76 -1.11 -13.17 -0.11
N ALA A 77 -0.22 -13.01 0.88
CA ALA A 77 1.23 -13.16 0.71
C ALA A 77 1.66 -14.60 0.36
N CYS A 78 1.00 -15.60 0.96
CA CYS A 78 1.29 -17.01 0.69
C CYS A 78 0.92 -17.39 -0.76
N VAL A 79 -0.24 -16.93 -1.21
CA VAL A 79 -0.73 -17.10 -2.58
C VAL A 79 0.18 -16.37 -3.55
N PHE A 80 0.55 -15.12 -3.24
CA PHE A 80 1.47 -14.32 -4.03
C PHE A 80 2.83 -15.01 -4.23
N ARG A 81 3.41 -15.56 -3.16
CA ARG A 81 4.67 -16.32 -3.23
C ARG A 81 4.58 -17.50 -4.19
N THR A 82 3.52 -18.31 -4.04
CA THR A 82 3.32 -19.51 -4.85
C THR A 82 3.20 -19.17 -6.33
N HIS A 83 2.43 -18.14 -6.67
CA HIS A 83 2.22 -17.75 -8.07
C HIS A 83 3.45 -17.10 -8.71
N VAL A 84 4.17 -16.23 -8.00
CA VAL A 84 5.39 -15.59 -8.56
C VAL A 84 6.51 -16.60 -8.74
N LEU A 85 6.62 -17.63 -7.89
CA LEU A 85 7.59 -18.72 -8.06
C LEU A 85 7.19 -19.71 -9.17
N ALA A 86 5.90 -20.02 -9.31
CA ALA A 86 5.42 -21.05 -10.24
C ALA A 86 5.29 -20.56 -11.69
N ALA A 87 4.88 -19.31 -11.91
CA ALA A 87 4.54 -18.85 -13.25
C ALA A 87 5.76 -18.55 -14.14
N GLY A 88 6.93 -18.28 -13.55
CA GLY A 88 7.89 -17.41 -14.26
C GLY A 88 7.27 -16.02 -14.44
N VAL A 89 8.08 -14.98 -14.54
CA VAL A 89 7.59 -13.60 -14.41
C VAL A 89 6.89 -13.13 -15.70
N ASP A 90 5.70 -13.64 -15.99
CA ASP A 90 4.83 -13.07 -17.01
C ASP A 90 4.19 -11.78 -16.47
N ALA A 91 4.46 -10.66 -17.15
CA ALA A 91 3.98 -9.33 -16.78
C ALA A 91 2.46 -9.23 -16.47
N PRO A 92 1.54 -9.85 -17.23
CA PRO A 92 0.10 -9.76 -16.92
C PRO A 92 -0.29 -10.53 -15.65
N THR A 93 0.34 -11.68 -15.42
CA THR A 93 0.15 -12.51 -14.22
C THR A 93 0.67 -11.77 -13.00
N LEU A 94 1.87 -11.18 -13.10
CA LEU A 94 2.45 -10.34 -12.05
C LEU A 94 1.56 -9.14 -11.72
N ALA A 95 1.03 -8.43 -12.72
CA ALA A 95 0.14 -7.29 -12.51
C ALA A 95 -1.14 -7.67 -11.75
N THR A 96 -1.73 -8.83 -12.08
CA THR A 96 -2.95 -9.34 -11.44
C THR A 96 -2.69 -9.70 -9.97
N HIS A 97 -1.65 -10.48 -9.70
CA HIS A 97 -1.30 -10.86 -8.33
C HIS A 97 -0.84 -9.67 -7.49
N THR A 98 -0.14 -8.70 -8.10
CA THR A 98 0.22 -7.43 -7.44
C THR A 98 -1.02 -6.68 -7.00
N ARG A 99 -2.06 -6.64 -7.86
CA ARG A 99 -3.32 -5.98 -7.51
C ARG A 99 -4.05 -6.67 -6.37
N ILE A 100 -4.07 -8.00 -6.35
CA ILE A 100 -4.65 -8.80 -5.25
C ILE A 100 -3.89 -8.51 -3.94
N MET A 101 -2.56 -8.52 -3.99
CA MET A 101 -1.70 -8.21 -2.84
C MET A 101 -1.90 -6.77 -2.34
N ALA A 102 -2.03 -5.81 -3.26
CA ALA A 102 -2.30 -4.41 -2.92
C ALA A 102 -3.67 -4.24 -2.23
N ASP A 103 -4.68 -4.99 -2.66
CA ASP A 103 -6.00 -4.96 -2.03
C ASP A 103 -5.97 -5.56 -0.61
N GLY A 104 -5.32 -6.72 -0.44
CA GLY A 104 -5.09 -7.34 0.88
C GLY A 104 -4.34 -6.40 1.84
N MET A 105 -3.27 -5.77 1.34
CA MET A 105 -2.52 -4.77 2.07
C MET A 105 -3.39 -3.57 2.47
N MET A 106 -4.23 -3.07 1.57
CA MET A 106 -5.17 -1.98 1.87
C MET A 106 -6.20 -2.38 2.93
N ARG A 107 -6.71 -3.62 2.91
CA ARG A 107 -7.60 -4.12 3.96
C ARG A 107 -6.90 -4.15 5.31
N ALA A 108 -5.71 -4.73 5.39
CA ALA A 108 -4.92 -4.77 6.62
C ALA A 108 -4.59 -3.36 7.15
N LEU A 109 -4.24 -2.42 6.26
CA LEU A 109 -4.00 -1.02 6.63
C LEU A 109 -5.25 -0.32 7.18
N ARG A 110 -6.43 -0.61 6.62
CA ARG A 110 -7.71 -0.04 7.10
C ARG A 110 -8.11 -0.57 8.46
N VAL A 111 -7.73 -1.80 8.80
CA VAL A 111 -7.97 -2.38 10.13
C VAL A 111 -7.14 -1.65 11.18
N GLN A 112 -5.88 -1.33 10.88
CA GLN A 112 -5.00 -0.65 11.82
C GLN A 112 -5.13 0.88 11.83
N SER A 113 -5.59 1.50 10.74
CA SER A 113 -5.63 2.97 10.61
C SER A 113 -7.06 3.52 10.46
N PRO A 114 -7.65 4.07 11.54
CA PRO A 114 -8.95 4.76 11.44
C PRO A 114 -8.88 6.00 10.52
N ALA A 115 -7.72 6.66 10.45
CA ALA A 115 -7.49 7.79 9.56
C ALA A 115 -7.57 7.39 8.08
N LEU A 116 -7.13 6.17 7.73
CA LEU A 116 -7.26 5.64 6.36
C LEU A 116 -8.71 5.28 6.04
N ARG A 117 -9.44 4.68 7.00
CA ARG A 117 -10.86 4.35 6.86
C ARG A 117 -11.72 5.60 6.67
N ALA A 118 -11.33 6.73 7.26
CA ALA A 118 -12.01 8.01 7.11
C ALA A 118 -11.81 8.68 5.73
N LEU A 119 -10.88 8.20 4.89
CA LEU A 119 -10.70 8.74 3.54
C LEU A 119 -11.83 8.29 2.61
N PRO A 120 -12.27 9.12 1.65
CA PRO A 120 -13.22 8.70 0.63
C PRO A 120 -12.66 7.53 -0.19
N ALA A 121 -13.50 6.52 -0.41
CA ALA A 121 -13.13 5.31 -1.14
C ALA A 121 -12.71 5.65 -2.58
N THR A 122 -13.44 6.59 -3.19
CA THR A 122 -13.47 6.81 -4.64
C THR A 122 -13.28 8.27 -5.02
N ARG A 123 -12.73 8.55 -6.21
CA ARG A 123 -12.56 9.95 -6.69
C ARG A 123 -13.90 10.64 -6.91
N LEU A 124 -14.94 9.87 -7.19
CA LEU A 124 -16.30 10.37 -7.40
C LEU A 124 -16.95 10.78 -6.07
N GLU A 125 -16.77 9.98 -5.01
CA GLU A 125 -17.29 10.29 -3.68
C GLU A 125 -16.70 11.58 -3.10
N ARG A 126 -15.44 11.89 -3.45
CA ARG A 126 -14.84 13.21 -3.16
C ARG A 126 -15.64 14.36 -3.75
N ARG A 127 -16.09 14.26 -5.01
CA ARG A 127 -16.85 15.34 -5.68
C ARG A 127 -18.23 15.53 -5.07
N SER A 128 -18.83 14.47 -4.53
CA SER A 128 -20.11 14.54 -3.82
C SER A 128 -19.96 15.16 -2.43
N ALA A 129 -18.95 14.74 -1.65
CA ALA A 129 -18.68 15.32 -0.34
C ALA A 129 -18.33 16.82 -0.40
N LEU A 130 -17.56 17.24 -1.41
CA LEU A 130 -17.23 18.66 -1.61
C LEU A 130 -18.45 19.49 -2.05
N ARG A 131 -19.35 18.93 -2.87
CA ARG A 131 -20.60 19.61 -3.26
C ARG A 131 -21.54 19.83 -2.08
N HIS A 132 -21.58 18.89 -1.13
CA HIS A 132 -22.42 19.02 0.06
C HIS A 132 -21.93 20.13 1.01
N VAL A 133 -20.62 20.42 1.02
CA VAL A 133 -20.03 21.49 1.85
C VAL A 133 -20.18 22.88 1.20
N LEU A 134 -20.16 22.98 -0.13
CA LEU A 134 -20.31 24.25 -0.86
C LEU A 134 -21.76 24.61 -1.22
N GLY A 135 -22.73 23.71 -1.00
CA GLY A 135 -24.15 23.95 -1.29
C GLY A 135 -24.98 24.48 -0.11
N ARG A 136 -24.33 24.84 1.01
CA ARG A 136 -24.96 25.55 2.15
C ARG A 136 -24.29 26.91 2.31
N SER A 137 -24.71 27.88 1.52
CA SER A 137 -24.53 29.30 1.78
C SER A 137 -25.82 30.00 1.40
#